data_AF-A0A0P1GDS6-F1
#
_entry.id   AF-A0A0P1GDS6-F1
#
_cell.length_a   1.000
_cell.length_b   1.000
_cell.length_c   1.000
_cell.angle_alpha   90.00
_cell.angle_beta   90.00
_cell.angle_gamma   90.00
#
_symmetry.space_group_name_H-M   'P 1'
#
loop_
_entity.id
_entity.type
_entity.pdbx_description
1 polymer ?
#
loop_
_entity_poly.entity_id
_entity_poly.type
_entity_poly.pdbx_seq_one_letter_code
_entity_poly.pdbx_strand_id
1 'polypeptide(L)'
;MNTTALIAFAITFVAGPLVCALVLRLPARVPLLAGLAASVVVAMGAAVRLQTSDVTMSLAAMWLAWVLAVAMVAQALRRRVYGQTRRWVTVLALLATTLPWFGLATARMMTGA
;
A
#
# COMPACT_ATOMS: atom_id res chain seq x y z
N MET A 1 10.44 20.78 13.43
CA MET A 1 9.73 19.60 12.88
C MET A 1 10.02 18.43 13.79
N ASN A 2 8.99 17.80 14.37
CA ASN A 2 9.16 16.73 15.36
C ASN A 2 9.69 15.45 14.69
N THR A 3 10.70 14.81 15.28
CA THR A 3 11.39 13.61 14.77
C THR A 3 10.41 12.48 14.42
N THR A 4 9.33 12.34 15.19
CA THR A 4 8.24 11.37 14.98
C THR A 4 7.49 11.58 13.66
N ALA A 5 7.23 12.83 13.28
CA ALA A 5 6.55 13.14 12.02
C ALA A 5 7.43 12.83 10.81
N LEU A 6 8.74 13.03 10.96
CA LEU A 6 9.74 12.71 9.94
C LEU A 6 9.87 11.19 9.72
N ILE A 7 9.83 10.41 10.80
CA ILE A 7 9.81 8.94 10.74
C ILE A 7 8.51 8.44 10.10
N ALA A 8 7.36 8.96 10.50
CA ALA A 8 6.07 8.59 9.90
C ALA A 8 6.04 8.94 8.41
N PHE A 9 6.56 10.11 8.04
CA PHE A 9 6.71 10.53 6.64
C PHE A 9 7.62 9.58 5.87
N ALA A 10 8.81 9.25 6.40
CA ALA A 10 9.74 8.33 5.76
C ALA A 10 9.14 6.92 5.60
N ILE A 11 8.51 6.36 6.62
CA ILE A 11 7.86 5.05 6.53
C ILE A 11 6.77 5.08 5.45
N THR A 12 5.96 6.13 5.42
CA THR A 12 4.83 6.25 4.49
C THR A 12 5.28 6.44 3.04
N PHE A 13 6.22 7.36 2.80
CA PHE A 13 6.64 7.78 1.47
C PHE A 13 7.84 7.01 0.93
N VAL A 14 8.57 6.27 1.77
CA VAL A 14 9.74 5.49 1.35
C VAL A 14 9.47 3.99 1.48
N ALA A 15 8.92 3.52 2.61
CA ALA A 15 8.71 2.08 2.81
C ALA A 15 7.60 1.52 1.90
N GLY A 16 6.49 2.24 1.73
CA GLY A 16 5.39 1.81 0.83
C GLY A 16 5.84 1.61 -0.62
N PRO A 17 6.47 2.62 -1.25
CA PRO A 17 7.04 2.50 -2.59
C PRO A 17 8.13 1.44 -2.69
N LEU A 18 8.98 1.27 -1.67
CA LEU A 18 10.01 0.23 -1.63
C LEU A 18 9.39 -1.17 -1.63
N VAL A 19 8.40 -1.42 -0.77
CA VAL A 19 7.70 -2.71 -0.71
C VAL A 19 7.03 -3.00 -2.04
N CYS A 20 6.32 -2.02 -2.61
CA CYS A 20 5.68 -2.17 -3.92
C CYS A 20 6.71 -2.41 -5.04
N ALA A 21 7.82 -1.68 -5.05
CA ALA A 21 8.91 -1.88 -6.02
C ALA A 21 9.58 -3.26 -5.88
N LEU A 22 9.80 -3.72 -4.65
CA LEU A 22 10.38 -5.04 -4.38
C LEU A 22 9.45 -6.15 -4.89
N VAL A 23 8.16 -6.03 -4.61
CA VAL A 23 7.14 -6.96 -5.12
C VAL A 23 7.10 -6.92 -6.66
N LEU A 24 7.22 -5.74 -7.27
CA LEU A 24 7.23 -5.60 -8.74
C LEU A 24 8.52 -6.11 -9.41
N ARG A 25 9.61 -6.33 -8.66
CA ARG A 25 10.81 -7.00 -9.21
C ARG A 25 10.60 -8.51 -9.40
N LEU A 26 9.69 -9.11 -8.64
CA LEU A 26 9.40 -10.54 -8.75
C LEU A 26 8.67 -10.86 -10.07
N PRO A 27 8.90 -12.05 -10.64
CA PRO A 27 8.16 -12.51 -11.82
C PRO A 27 6.68 -12.67 -11.46
N ALA A 28 5.79 -12.14 -12.30
CA ALA A 28 4.36 -12.18 -12.06
C ALA A 28 3.81 -13.62 -12.26
N ARG A 29 3.91 -14.46 -11.22
CA ARG A 29 3.49 -15.87 -11.20
C ARG A 29 2.30 -16.11 -10.28
N VAL A 30 1.35 -16.97 -10.66
CA VAL A 30 0.09 -17.18 -9.91
C VAL A 30 0.29 -17.37 -8.39
N PRO A 31 1.27 -18.17 -7.90
CA PRO A 31 1.50 -18.31 -6.46
C PRO A 31 1.83 -16.99 -5.74
N LEU A 32 2.46 -16.04 -6.42
CA LEU A 32 2.77 -14.73 -5.85
C LEU A 32 1.52 -13.88 -5.64
N LEU A 33 0.55 -13.93 -6.56
CA LEU A 33 -0.73 -13.25 -6.38
C LEU A 33 -1.53 -13.89 -5.25
N ALA A 34 -1.50 -15.22 -5.13
CA ALA A 34 -2.15 -15.93 -4.02
C ALA A 34 -1.52 -15.55 -2.67
N GLY A 35 -0.18 -15.49 -2.61
CA GLY A 35 0.55 -15.02 -1.42
C GLY A 35 0.21 -13.57 -1.07
N LEU A 36 0.14 -12.68 -2.07
CA LEU A 36 -0.28 -11.29 -1.85
C LEU A 36 -1.72 -11.21 -1.34
N ALA A 37 -2.65 -11.94 -1.94
CA ALA A 37 -4.04 -11.99 -1.49
C ALA A 37 -4.14 -12.48 -0.03
N ALA A 38 -3.43 -13.56 0.32
CA ALA A 38 -3.37 -14.05 1.69
C ALA A 38 -2.80 -12.99 2.65
N SER A 39 -1.72 -12.31 2.27
CA SER A 39 -1.11 -11.25 3.08
C SER A 39 -2.04 -10.05 3.29
N VAL A 40 -2.85 -9.68 2.28
CA VAL A 40 -3.88 -8.64 2.42
C VAL A 40 -4.95 -9.06 3.42
N VAL A 41 -5.46 -10.30 3.33
CA VAL A 41 -6.48 -10.82 4.26
C VAL A 41 -5.94 -10.85 5.69
N VAL A 42 -4.70 -11.31 5.89
CA VAL A 42 -4.05 -11.33 7.21
C VAL A 42 -3.87 -9.92 7.77
N ALA A 43 -3.39 -8.98 6.96
CA ALA A 43 -3.19 -7.59 7.37
C ALA A 43 -4.53 -6.90 7.71
N MET A 44 -5.58 -7.15 6.92
CA MET A 44 -6.92 -6.62 7.19
C MET A 44 -7.53 -7.23 8.47
N GLY A 45 -7.37 -8.54 8.66
CA GLY A 45 -7.79 -9.22 9.89
C GLY A 45 -7.08 -8.69 11.13
N ALA A 46 -5.77 -8.42 11.02
CA ALA A 46 -5.00 -7.77 12.08
C ALA A 46 -5.50 -6.35 12.36
N ALA A 47 -5.80 -5.56 11.32
CA ALA A 47 -6.33 -4.20 11.48
C ALA A 47 -7.64 -4.18 12.27
N VAL A 48 -8.57 -5.09 11.94
CA VAL A 48 -9.86 -5.22 12.65
C VAL A 48 -9.67 -5.69 14.10
N ARG A 49 -8.74 -6.62 14.34
CA ARG A 49 -8.45 -7.10 15.71
C ARG A 49 -7.83 -6.01 16.58
N LEU A 50 -6.98 -5.15 16.00
CA LEU A 50 -6.26 -4.10 16.72
C LEU A 50 -7.10 -2.83 16.89
N GLN A 51 -8.21 -2.67 16.18
CA GLN A 51 -9.01 -1.44 16.17
C GLN A 51 -9.46 -0.99 17.57
N THR A 52 -9.69 -1.94 18.48
CA THR A 52 -10.16 -1.68 19.85
C THR A 52 -9.03 -1.53 20.86
N SER A 53 -7.81 -1.98 20.53
CA SER A 53 -6.67 -1.98 21.45
C SER A 53 -5.69 -0.86 21.16
N ASP A 54 -5.33 -0.65 19.88
CA ASP A 54 -4.39 0.38 19.47
C ASP A 54 -4.73 0.90 18.06
N VAL A 55 -5.31 2.09 18.03
CA VAL A 55 -5.75 2.78 16.80
C VAL A 55 -4.56 3.01 15.85
N THR A 56 -3.37 3.28 16.39
CA THR A 56 -2.18 3.56 15.59
C THR A 56 -1.73 2.31 14.85
N MET A 57 -1.70 1.17 15.56
CA MET A 57 -1.29 -0.10 15.00
C MET A 57 -2.35 -0.67 14.02
N SER A 58 -3.63 -0.42 14.30
CA SER A 58 -4.73 -0.71 13.37
C SER A 58 -4.59 0.07 12.06
N LEU A 59 -4.31 1.39 12.12
CA LEU A 59 -4.04 2.20 10.94
C LEU A 59 -2.82 1.71 10.16
N ALA A 60 -1.74 1.33 10.84
CA ALA A 60 -0.54 0.80 10.19
C ALA A 60 -0.82 -0.52 9.46
N ALA A 61 -1.58 -1.43 10.07
CA ALA A 61 -1.99 -2.69 9.44
C ALA A 61 -2.92 -2.45 8.24
N MET A 62 -3.85 -1.50 8.34
CA MET A 62 -4.73 -1.13 7.24
C MET A 62 -3.96 -0.49 6.07
N TRP A 63 -2.98 0.37 6.38
CA TRP A 63 -2.06 0.94 5.38
C TRP A 63 -1.25 -0.15 4.68
N LEU A 64 -0.73 -1.12 5.43
CA LEU A 64 0.04 -2.24 4.86
C LEU A 64 -0.84 -3.13 3.96
N ALA A 65 -2.08 -3.41 4.36
CA ALA A 65 -3.05 -4.12 3.53
C ALA A 65 -3.31 -3.40 2.20
N TRP A 66 -3.44 -2.06 2.23
CA TRP A 66 -3.60 -1.24 1.04
C TRP A 66 -2.40 -1.35 0.08
N VAL A 67 -1.18 -1.19 0.60
CA VAL A 67 0.06 -1.26 -0.20
C VAL A 67 0.18 -2.62 -0.89
N LEU A 68 -0.12 -3.70 -0.17
CA LEU A 68 -0.10 -5.06 -0.71
C LEU A 68 -1.17 -5.27 -1.78
N ALA A 69 -2.37 -4.72 -1.60
CA ALA A 69 -3.45 -4.78 -2.58
C ALA A 69 -3.06 -4.05 -3.88
N VAL A 70 -2.48 -2.85 -3.78
CA VAL A 70 -1.97 -2.10 -4.95
C VAL A 70 -0.89 -2.89 -5.67
N ALA A 71 0.06 -3.49 -4.94
CA ALA A 71 1.12 -4.30 -5.51
C ALA A 71 0.57 -5.55 -6.23
N MET A 72 -0.45 -6.19 -5.66
CA MET A 72 -1.17 -7.32 -6.26
C MET A 72 -1.85 -6.93 -7.57
N VAL A 73 -2.60 -5.82 -7.57
CA VAL A 73 -3.28 -5.30 -8.77
C VAL A 73 -2.26 -4.97 -9.85
N ALA A 74 -1.16 -4.28 -9.49
CA ALA A 74 -0.09 -3.94 -10.42
C ALA A 74 0.57 -5.19 -11.02
N GLN A 75 0.82 -6.24 -10.22
CA GLN A 75 1.33 -7.51 -10.73
C GLN A 75 0.33 -8.23 -11.63
N ALA A 76 -0.97 -8.20 -11.30
CA ALA A 76 -2.02 -8.79 -12.12
C ALA A 76 -2.11 -8.09 -13.48
N LEU A 77 -2.05 -6.74 -13.50
CA LEU A 77 -2.01 -5.96 -14.73
C LEU A 77 -0.74 -6.24 -15.53
N ARG A 78 0.45 -6.31 -14.89
CA ARG A 78 1.73 -6.58 -15.57
C ARG A 78 1.80 -7.94 -16.27
N ARG A 79 0.88 -8.87 -15.99
CA ARG A 79 0.72 -10.11 -16.78
C ARG A 79 -0.05 -9.92 -18.07
N ARG A 80 -0.94 -8.93 -18.10
CA ARG A 80 -1.86 -8.69 -19.20
C ARG A 80 -1.37 -7.60 -20.15
N VAL A 81 -0.38 -6.80 -19.74
CA VAL A 81 0.15 -5.68 -20.52
C VAL A 81 1.63 -5.87 -20.87
N TYR A 82 2.01 -5.42 -22.07
CA TYR A 82 3.36 -5.50 -22.62
C TYR A 82 3.93 -4.11 -22.94
N GLY A 83 5.23 -4.04 -23.22
CA GLY A 83 5.89 -2.81 -23.68
C GLY A 83 5.77 -1.62 -22.72
N GLN A 84 5.50 -0.43 -23.26
CA GLN A 84 5.47 0.83 -22.52
C GLN A 84 4.35 0.90 -21.47
N THR A 85 3.22 0.24 -21.70
CA THR A 85 2.10 0.15 -20.75
C THR A 85 2.53 -0.50 -19.44
N ARG A 86 3.47 -1.45 -19.47
CA ARG A 86 4.03 -2.10 -18.27
C ARG A 86 4.79 -1.11 -17.38
N ARG A 87 5.44 -0.09 -17.97
CA ARG A 87 6.13 0.99 -17.23
C ARG A 87 5.10 1.90 -16.57
N TRP A 88 4.05 2.29 -17.29
CA TRP A 88 2.95 3.09 -16.75
C TRP A 88 2.25 2.41 -15.58
N VAL A 89 2.01 1.09 -15.65
CA VAL A 89 1.46 0.33 -14.49
C VAL A 89 2.36 0.42 -13.27
N THR A 90 3.67 0.41 -13.45
CA THR A 90 4.63 0.52 -12.33
C THR A 90 4.59 1.93 -11.72
N VAL A 91 4.56 2.97 -12.56
CA VAL A 91 4.46 4.36 -12.11
C VAL A 91 3.15 4.61 -11.38
N LEU A 92 2.02 4.18 -11.94
CA LEU A 92 0.70 4.29 -11.32
C LEU A 92 0.62 3.53 -10.00
N ALA A 93 1.22 2.34 -9.92
CA ALA A 93 1.27 1.56 -8.68
C ALA A 93 2.05 2.29 -7.57
N LEU A 94 3.17 2.92 -7.91
CA LEU A 94 3.96 3.70 -6.95
C LEU A 94 3.17 4.91 -6.45
N LEU A 95 2.53 5.67 -7.34
CA LEU A 95 1.67 6.79 -6.98
C LEU A 95 0.45 6.35 -6.15
N ALA A 96 -0.10 5.17 -6.42
CA ALA A 96 -1.24 4.65 -5.69
C ALA A 96 -0.91 4.29 -4.22
N THR A 97 0.35 4.06 -3.87
CA THR A 97 0.74 3.82 -2.47
C THR A 97 0.61 5.07 -1.59
N THR A 98 0.63 6.28 -2.16
CA THR A 98 0.50 7.54 -1.43
C THR A 98 -0.95 8.05 -1.34
N LEU A 99 -1.88 7.46 -2.11
CA LEU A 99 -3.28 7.89 -2.16
C LEU A 99 -4.05 7.82 -0.83
N PRO A 100 -3.85 6.84 0.08
CA PRO A 100 -4.64 6.75 1.30
C PRO A 100 -4.51 8.00 2.17
N TRP A 101 -3.30 8.52 2.28
CA TRP A 101 -2.98 9.68 3.10
C TRP A 101 -3.47 10.98 2.47
N PHE A 102 -3.42 11.07 1.14
CA PHE A 102 -4.09 12.15 0.43
C PHE A 102 -5.59 12.11 0.72
N GLY A 103 -6.27 10.97 0.53
CA GLY A 103 -7.70 10.85 0.81
C GLY A 103 -8.06 11.20 2.26
N LEU A 104 -7.24 10.78 3.22
CA LEU A 104 -7.45 11.08 4.65
C LEU A 104 -7.21 12.57 4.96
N ALA A 105 -6.21 13.20 4.35
CA ALA A 105 -5.98 14.64 4.45
C ALA A 105 -7.11 15.45 3.81
N THR A 106 -7.58 15.06 2.62
CA THR A 106 -8.73 15.71 1.96
C THR A 106 -10.01 15.54 2.79
N ALA A 107 -10.22 14.35 3.37
CA ALA A 107 -11.34 14.10 4.26
C ALA A 107 -11.29 15.01 5.50
N ARG A 108 -10.12 15.14 6.14
CA ARG A 108 -9.90 16.06 7.28
C ARG A 108 -10.21 17.51 6.91
N MET A 109 -9.77 17.96 5.73
CA MET A 109 -10.06 19.30 5.20
C MET A 109 -11.56 19.53 4.96
N MET A 110 -12.28 18.53 4.44
CA MET A 110 -13.73 18.61 4.21
C MET A 110 -14.54 18.58 5.51
N THR A 111 -14.06 17.87 6.53
CA THR A 111 -14.71 17.81 7.85
C THR A 111 -14.34 18.96 8.78
N GLY A 112 -13.46 19.89 8.35
CA GLY A 112 -13.12 21.10 9.09
C GLY A 112 -12.50 20.88 10.47
N ALA A 113 -11.70 19.81 10.64
CA ALA A 113 -11.04 19.46 11.90
C ALA A 113 -9.52 19.65 11.83
#